data_AF-A0A9N9XPX3-F1
#
_entry.id   AF-A0A9N9XPX3-F1
#
_cell.length_a   1.000
_cell.length_b   1.000
_cell.length_c   1.000
_cell.angle_alpha   90.00
_cell.angle_beta   90.00
_cell.angle_gamma   90.00
#
_symmetry.space_group_name_H-M   'P 1'
#
loop_
_entity.id
_entity.type
_entity.pdbx_description
1 polymer ?
#
loop_
_entity_poly.entity_id
_entity_poly.type
_entity_poly.pdbx_seq_one_letter_code
_entity_poly.pdbx_strand_id
1 'polypeptide(L)'
;MAKRGGQLHVDVSNDDEWDAVLLRDGLLVVDIYSDWCGPCSGMSANLKKIKLEVAGDSMVMVLAKCDKITALERFRLKSEPTWMFISKGKMTNLIFGTNAPEITRIVLSEVAKEQHAADTGLDQREKLEISQLHPIEVGRFEEAMLAKKLAIEKEEARRLKNIYDRKRKECMNILNNLALGVILVFPCATNKYTDCVNDFVKEASCSIFATERAEITMELLDEMFYFYDKEEPAFDEITLEEILTKKSVLVAIKGSHSADTSNFEALMCHIVYGKNSQGPPGDRYCFYEKTTCEVEDEETGEVQLLPGVWIPHSAFIRATMLRLFFHKFTENFEIPDPGPTPPHYAMVFDTNKIKDALHCMSKWPKQILHYGFFTNENPAEAELVAKSVQRLELPDYRAKRTYEEKLVMAVSKKKSELLLDLIELEPVYMSMTTEDGEKDREMFFPDDYADSLPDEELVYIEPPEEEMPEEEEEEGMEGD
;
A
#
# COMPACT_ATOMS: atom_id res chain seq x y z
N MET A 1 59.70 -6.20 -33.43
CA MET A 1 59.15 -4.97 -32.82
C MET A 1 57.74 -5.29 -32.31
N ALA A 2 57.56 -5.42 -30.99
CA ALA A 2 56.24 -5.63 -30.39
C ALA A 2 55.52 -4.28 -30.33
N LYS A 3 54.40 -4.12 -31.05
CA LYS A 3 53.52 -2.95 -30.89
C LYS A 3 52.99 -2.95 -29.46
N ARG A 4 53.25 -1.86 -28.72
CA ARG A 4 52.60 -1.56 -27.43
C ARG A 4 51.09 -1.73 -27.58
N GLY A 5 50.46 -2.50 -26.70
CA GLY A 5 49.02 -2.70 -26.66
C GLY A 5 48.31 -1.36 -26.49
N GLY A 6 47.74 -0.85 -27.59
CA GLY A 6 46.92 0.36 -27.57
C GLY A 6 45.57 0.07 -26.90
N GLN A 7 45.04 1.07 -26.21
CA GLN A 7 43.69 1.03 -25.65
C GLN A 7 42.68 0.87 -26.81
N LEU A 8 41.86 -0.20 -26.76
CA LEU A 8 40.95 -0.58 -27.86
C LEU A 8 39.61 0.18 -27.84
N HIS A 9 39.34 0.91 -26.75
CA HIS A 9 38.17 1.75 -26.55
C HIS A 9 38.58 3.21 -26.31
N VAL A 10 37.60 4.10 -26.38
CA VAL A 10 37.71 5.53 -26.05
C VAL A 10 36.85 5.79 -24.82
N ASP A 11 37.42 6.40 -23.79
CA ASP A 11 36.67 6.85 -22.63
C ASP A 11 36.13 8.25 -22.89
N VAL A 12 34.85 8.46 -22.58
CA VAL A 12 34.14 9.73 -22.75
C VAL A 12 33.39 10.06 -21.47
N SER A 13 33.62 11.27 -20.96
CA SER A 13 33.18 11.67 -19.62
C SER A 13 32.62 13.09 -19.52
N ASN A 14 32.60 13.83 -20.62
CA ASN A 14 32.06 15.19 -20.71
C ASN A 14 31.58 15.50 -22.14
N ASP A 15 30.87 16.61 -22.30
CA ASP A 15 30.28 17.02 -23.58
C ASP A 15 31.33 17.26 -24.69
N ASP A 16 32.50 17.85 -24.38
CA ASP A 16 33.55 18.11 -25.37
C ASP A 16 34.11 16.79 -25.95
N GLU A 17 34.36 15.80 -25.09
CA GLU A 17 34.80 14.46 -25.50
C GLU A 17 33.72 13.72 -26.29
N TRP A 18 32.45 13.93 -25.93
CA TRP A 18 31.30 13.37 -26.64
C TRP A 18 31.20 13.93 -28.06
N ASP A 19 31.23 15.26 -28.22
CA ASP A 19 31.20 15.90 -29.53
C ASP A 19 32.39 15.46 -30.41
N ALA A 20 33.57 15.31 -29.81
CA ALA A 20 34.76 14.82 -30.51
C ALA A 20 34.62 13.35 -30.97
N VAL A 21 33.95 12.48 -30.18
CA VAL A 21 33.78 11.06 -30.56
C VAL A 21 32.75 10.90 -31.68
N LEU A 22 31.72 11.74 -31.72
CA LEU A 22 30.68 11.71 -32.76
C LEU A 22 31.19 12.06 -34.16
N LEU A 23 32.31 12.77 -34.26
CA LEU A 23 32.97 13.12 -35.52
C LEU A 23 33.82 11.98 -36.10
N ARG A 24 33.99 10.86 -35.38
CA ARG A 24 34.78 9.73 -35.87
C ARG A 24 34.05 8.93 -36.93
N ASP A 25 34.81 8.44 -37.90
CA ASP A 25 34.31 7.52 -38.92
C ASP A 25 34.10 6.10 -38.37
N GLY A 26 33.21 5.36 -39.03
CA GLY A 26 32.82 4.00 -38.66
C GLY A 26 31.66 3.95 -37.67
N LEU A 27 31.33 2.74 -37.24
CA LEU A 27 30.27 2.47 -36.28
C LEU A 27 30.80 2.70 -34.86
N LEU A 28 30.21 3.64 -34.12
CA LEU A 28 30.45 3.75 -32.68
C LEU A 28 29.53 2.77 -31.96
N VAL A 29 30.11 1.91 -31.12
CA VAL A 29 29.40 1.05 -30.18
C VAL A 29 29.68 1.60 -28.79
N VAL A 30 28.68 2.26 -28.22
CA VAL A 30 28.78 3.02 -26.98
C VAL A 30 28.17 2.21 -25.83
N ASP A 31 28.99 1.92 -24.83
CA ASP A 31 28.57 1.42 -23.51
C ASP A 31 28.28 2.64 -22.61
N ILE A 32 27.00 2.90 -22.35
CA ILE A 32 26.54 4.02 -21.55
C ILE A 32 26.32 3.54 -20.12
N TYR A 33 26.99 4.19 -19.17
CA TYR A 33 26.94 3.84 -17.75
C TYR A 33 26.98 5.06 -16.84
N SER A 34 26.50 4.89 -15.60
CA SER A 34 26.60 5.90 -14.53
C SER A 34 27.87 5.68 -13.68
N ASP A 35 28.44 6.74 -13.10
CA ASP A 35 29.71 6.69 -12.36
C ASP A 35 29.79 5.56 -11.33
N TRP A 36 28.70 5.38 -10.58
CA TRP A 36 28.63 4.46 -9.46
C TRP A 36 28.56 2.98 -9.85
N CYS A 37 28.08 2.66 -11.06
CA CYS A 37 27.98 1.28 -11.53
C CYS A 37 29.18 0.86 -12.42
N GLY A 38 29.86 1.82 -13.05
CA GLY A 38 30.97 1.56 -13.95
C GLY A 38 30.54 0.89 -15.27
N PRO A 39 31.46 0.74 -16.24
CA PRO A 39 31.16 0.15 -17.54
C PRO A 39 30.94 -1.37 -17.46
N CYS A 40 30.23 -1.94 -18.45
CA CYS A 40 29.90 -3.35 -18.47
C CYS A 40 31.13 -4.24 -18.71
N SER A 41 31.56 -4.93 -17.66
CA SER A 41 32.69 -5.87 -17.73
C SER A 41 32.38 -7.12 -18.56
N GLY A 42 31.12 -7.60 -18.52
CA GLY A 42 30.68 -8.85 -19.14
C GLY A 42 30.76 -8.87 -20.67
N MET A 43 30.61 -7.72 -21.33
CA MET A 43 30.63 -7.62 -22.80
C MET A 43 31.97 -7.16 -23.38
N SER A 44 32.86 -6.65 -22.53
CA SER A 44 34.15 -6.07 -22.94
C SER A 44 35.03 -7.05 -23.74
N ALA A 45 35.07 -8.33 -23.37
CA ALA A 45 35.87 -9.33 -24.07
C ALA A 45 35.30 -9.67 -25.47
N ASN A 46 33.97 -9.81 -25.57
CA ASN A 46 33.28 -10.13 -26.82
C ASN A 46 33.44 -9.00 -27.84
N LEU A 47 33.23 -7.75 -27.42
CA LEU A 47 33.38 -6.59 -28.31
C LEU A 47 34.83 -6.41 -28.79
N LYS A 48 35.82 -6.64 -27.92
CA LYS A 48 37.24 -6.66 -28.31
C LYS A 48 37.52 -7.70 -29.39
N LYS A 49 36.97 -8.91 -29.23
CA LYS A 49 37.12 -9.98 -30.22
C LYS A 49 36.50 -9.59 -31.57
N ILE A 50 35.27 -9.09 -31.57
CA ILE A 50 34.58 -8.63 -32.79
C ILE A 50 35.38 -7.50 -33.47
N LYS A 51 35.91 -6.55 -32.69
CA LYS A 51 36.74 -5.47 -33.22
C LYS A 51 37.99 -6.00 -33.93
N LEU A 52 38.69 -6.95 -33.32
CA LEU A 52 39.96 -7.46 -33.85
C LEU A 52 39.80 -8.43 -35.02
N GLU A 53 38.75 -9.26 -35.00
CA GLU A 53 38.58 -10.35 -35.98
C GLU A 53 37.69 -9.97 -37.17
N VAL A 54 36.73 -9.06 -36.99
CA VAL A 54 35.68 -8.80 -37.98
C VAL A 54 35.64 -7.33 -38.40
N ALA A 55 35.52 -6.41 -37.44
CA ALA A 55 35.22 -5.01 -37.77
C ALA A 55 36.46 -4.17 -38.13
N GLY A 56 37.61 -4.44 -37.49
CA GLY A 56 38.82 -3.65 -37.67
C GLY A 56 38.58 -2.17 -37.35
N ASP A 57 38.99 -1.30 -38.27
CA ASP A 57 38.84 0.15 -38.16
C ASP A 57 37.41 0.64 -38.43
N SER A 58 36.50 -0.21 -38.92
CA SER A 58 35.10 0.17 -39.16
C SER A 58 34.26 0.24 -37.88
N MET A 59 34.83 -0.07 -36.71
CA MET A 59 34.15 -0.02 -35.41
C MET A 59 35.00 0.63 -34.31
N VAL A 60 34.40 1.59 -33.62
CA VAL A 60 34.98 2.26 -32.45
C VAL A 60 34.18 1.86 -31.22
N MET A 61 34.86 1.33 -30.20
CA MET A 61 34.23 1.07 -28.90
C MET A 61 34.36 2.33 -28.05
N VAL A 62 33.27 2.77 -27.45
CA VAL A 62 33.21 3.96 -26.60
C VAL A 62 32.65 3.58 -25.25
N LEU A 63 33.30 3.99 -24.17
CA LEU A 63 32.78 3.91 -22.81
C LEU A 63 32.31 5.32 -22.43
N ALA A 64 31.00 5.52 -22.35
CA ALA A 64 30.40 6.84 -22.11
C ALA A 64 29.82 6.91 -20.70
N LYS A 65 30.46 7.71 -19.85
CA LYS A 65 29.99 8.01 -18.50
C LYS A 65 28.96 9.13 -18.54
N CYS A 66 27.68 8.79 -18.40
CA CYS A 66 26.56 9.68 -18.75
C CYS A 66 26.32 10.85 -17.77
N ASP A 67 26.86 10.80 -16.55
CA ASP A 67 26.58 11.77 -15.47
C ASP A 67 26.84 13.22 -15.87
N LYS A 68 27.84 13.46 -16.74
CA LYS A 68 28.27 14.79 -17.18
C LYS A 68 28.17 15.00 -18.69
N ILE A 69 27.42 14.13 -19.38
CA ILE A 69 27.15 14.25 -20.81
C ILE A 69 25.67 14.64 -20.95
N THR A 70 25.41 15.82 -21.51
CA THR A 70 24.07 16.39 -21.64
C THR A 70 23.21 15.55 -22.59
N ALA A 71 23.78 15.09 -23.70
CA ALA A 71 23.08 14.24 -24.68
C ALA A 71 22.62 12.88 -24.11
N LEU A 72 23.23 12.42 -23.01
CA LEU A 72 22.96 11.13 -22.38
C LEU A 72 22.23 11.26 -21.03
N GLU A 73 21.70 12.43 -20.71
CA GLU A 73 21.03 12.70 -19.43
C GLU A 73 19.94 11.69 -19.08
N ARG A 74 19.17 11.23 -20.08
CA ARG A 74 18.08 10.26 -19.90
C ARG A 74 18.54 8.86 -19.45
N PHE A 75 19.83 8.55 -19.55
CA PHE A 75 20.42 7.27 -19.13
C PHE A 75 21.10 7.35 -17.75
N ARG A 76 21.07 8.52 -17.09
CA ARG A 76 21.65 8.69 -15.75
C ARG A 76 20.86 7.91 -14.70
N LEU A 77 21.54 7.59 -13.60
CA LEU A 77 20.96 6.91 -12.43
C LEU A 77 20.35 5.54 -12.76
N LYS A 78 20.93 4.85 -13.75
CA LYS A 78 20.55 3.49 -14.14
C LYS A 78 21.75 2.56 -13.94
N SER A 79 21.53 1.44 -13.26
CA SER A 79 22.47 0.32 -13.11
C SER A 79 22.55 -0.55 -14.37
N GLU A 80 21.47 -0.56 -15.16
CA GLU A 80 21.38 -1.39 -16.36
C GLU A 80 22.27 -0.84 -17.49
N PRO A 81 23.19 -1.65 -18.05
CA PRO A 81 24.04 -1.21 -19.15
C PRO A 81 23.20 -0.94 -20.40
N THR A 82 23.54 0.16 -21.09
CA THR A 82 22.83 0.59 -22.29
C THR A 82 23.81 0.66 -23.46
N TRP A 83 23.47 -0.03 -24.55
CA TRP A 83 24.30 -0.12 -25.75
C TRP A 83 23.70 0.74 -26.86
N MET A 84 24.36 1.84 -27.19
CA MET A 84 23.96 2.73 -28.28
C MET A 84 24.87 2.55 -29.49
N PHE A 85 24.26 2.42 -30.67
CA PHE A 85 24.95 2.28 -31.94
C PHE A 85 24.83 3.59 -32.70
N ILE A 86 25.95 4.19 -33.12
CA ILE A 86 25.98 5.49 -33.78
C ILE A 86 26.75 5.38 -35.09
N SER A 87 26.17 5.91 -36.17
CA SER A 87 26.84 6.02 -37.47
C SER A 87 26.60 7.40 -38.07
N LYS A 88 27.70 8.12 -38.38
CA LYS A 88 27.69 9.50 -38.88
C LYS A 88 26.93 10.46 -37.94
N GLY A 89 27.25 10.37 -36.64
CA GLY A 89 26.67 11.22 -35.58
C GLY A 89 25.21 10.94 -35.22
N LYS A 90 24.56 9.94 -35.83
CA LYS A 90 23.16 9.58 -35.55
C LYS A 90 23.02 8.18 -34.99
N MET A 91 22.06 8.00 -34.08
CA MET A 91 21.76 6.71 -33.46
C MET A 91 21.08 5.79 -34.48
N THR A 92 21.63 4.59 -34.69
CA THR A 92 21.05 3.56 -35.58
C THR A 92 20.32 2.47 -34.82
N ASN A 93 20.69 2.23 -33.56
CA ASN A 93 20.07 1.21 -32.73
C ASN A 93 20.36 1.48 -31.25
N LEU A 94 19.54 0.90 -30.37
CA LEU A 94 19.67 0.98 -28.92
C LEU A 94 19.24 -0.35 -28.28
N ILE A 95 20.04 -0.87 -27.35
CA ILE A 95 19.76 -2.09 -26.60
C ILE A 95 19.97 -1.83 -25.12
N PHE A 96 19.16 -2.47 -24.28
CA PHE A 96 19.30 -2.45 -22.84
C PHE A 96 19.68 -3.83 -22.30
N GLY A 97 20.46 -3.85 -21.21
CA GLY A 97 20.78 -5.05 -20.45
C GLY A 97 22.03 -5.78 -20.93
N THR A 98 22.17 -7.02 -20.47
CA THR A 98 23.41 -7.83 -20.53
C THR A 98 23.29 -9.09 -21.40
N ASN A 99 22.27 -9.18 -22.25
CA ASN A 99 22.05 -10.34 -23.13
C ASN A 99 23.16 -10.46 -24.20
N ALA A 100 24.28 -11.08 -23.82
CA ALA A 100 25.49 -11.12 -24.63
C ALA A 100 25.30 -11.74 -26.03
N PRO A 101 24.56 -12.86 -26.21
CA PRO A 101 24.25 -13.39 -27.54
C PRO A 101 23.49 -12.39 -28.43
N GLU A 102 22.50 -11.70 -27.87
CA GLU A 102 21.70 -10.73 -28.61
C GLU A 102 22.51 -9.50 -29.02
N ILE A 103 23.26 -8.94 -28.06
CA ILE A 103 24.13 -7.78 -28.33
C ILE A 103 25.17 -8.16 -29.38
N THR A 104 25.81 -9.33 -29.27
CA THR A 104 26.79 -9.81 -30.25
C THR A 104 26.18 -9.92 -31.65
N ARG A 105 24.97 -10.49 -31.77
CA ARG A 105 24.25 -10.60 -33.04
C ARG A 105 23.97 -9.22 -33.66
N ILE A 106 23.55 -8.26 -32.83
CA ILE A 106 23.23 -6.91 -33.31
C ILE A 106 24.50 -6.15 -33.70
N VAL A 107 25.57 -6.24 -32.91
CA VAL A 107 26.87 -5.64 -33.25
C VAL A 107 27.37 -6.16 -34.60
N LEU A 108 27.36 -7.47 -34.82
CA LEU A 108 27.78 -8.06 -36.09
C LEU A 108 26.91 -7.58 -37.27
N SER A 109 25.59 -7.48 -37.06
CA SER A 109 24.66 -6.95 -38.06
C SER A 109 24.94 -5.48 -38.39
N GLU A 110 25.15 -4.63 -37.38
CA GLU A 110 25.44 -3.21 -37.57
C GLU A 110 26.82 -2.98 -38.22
N VAL A 111 27.83 -3.79 -37.87
CA VAL A 111 29.15 -3.75 -38.53
C VAL A 111 29.03 -4.11 -40.01
N ALA A 112 28.29 -5.16 -40.35
CA ALA A 112 28.09 -5.57 -41.74
C ALA A 112 27.37 -4.48 -42.55
N LYS A 113 26.37 -3.80 -41.95
CA LYS A 113 25.70 -2.66 -42.58
C LYS A 113 26.63 -1.46 -42.76
N GLU A 114 27.48 -1.15 -41.78
CA GLU A 114 28.47 -0.06 -41.89
C GLU A 114 29.47 -0.33 -43.02
N GLN A 115 30.01 -1.55 -43.12
CA GLN A 115 30.92 -1.95 -44.18
C GLN A 115 30.24 -1.91 -45.55
N HIS A 116 29.01 -2.42 -45.67
CA HIS A 116 28.23 -2.34 -46.91
C HIS A 116 27.96 -0.89 -47.34
N ALA A 117 27.65 -0.01 -46.39
CA ALA A 117 27.43 1.40 -46.66
C ALA A 117 28.73 2.11 -47.10
N ALA A 118 29.88 1.70 -46.56
CA ALA A 118 31.18 2.20 -46.99
C ALA A 118 31.52 1.74 -48.42
N ASP A 119 31.22 0.48 -48.77
CA ASP A 119 31.52 -0.10 -50.08
C ASP A 119 30.59 0.41 -51.20
N THR A 120 29.30 0.59 -50.90
CA THR A 120 28.27 0.92 -51.91
C THR A 120 27.81 2.38 -51.87
N GLY A 121 28.12 3.11 -50.80
CA GLY A 121 27.60 4.46 -50.56
C GLY A 121 26.12 4.51 -50.14
N LEU A 122 25.43 3.36 -50.04
CA LEU A 122 24.01 3.27 -49.68
C LEU A 122 23.87 2.80 -48.23
N ASP A 123 23.30 3.65 -47.37
CA ASP A 123 23.01 3.33 -45.97
C ASP A 123 21.51 3.13 -45.76
N GLN A 124 21.10 1.90 -45.46
CA GLN A 124 19.69 1.51 -45.29
C GLN A 124 19.23 1.55 -43.82
N ARG A 125 20.09 1.98 -42.89
CA ARG A 125 19.72 2.06 -41.46
C ARG A 125 18.81 3.25 -41.23
N GLU A 126 17.78 3.03 -40.40
CA GLU A 126 17.05 4.14 -39.79
C GLU A 126 18.00 4.88 -38.84
N LYS A 127 17.95 6.22 -38.89
CA LYS A 127 18.84 7.08 -38.12
C LYS A 127 18.02 8.10 -37.35
N LEU A 128 18.14 8.03 -36.04
CA LEU A 128 17.51 8.95 -35.11
C LEU A 128 18.55 9.95 -34.57
N GLU A 129 18.10 11.14 -34.22
CA GLU A 129 18.95 12.05 -33.45
C GLU A 129 19.22 11.44 -32.07
N ILE A 130 20.41 11.67 -31.50
CA ILE A 130 20.78 11.08 -30.21
C ILE A 130 19.80 11.51 -29.10
N SER A 131 19.20 12.69 -29.21
CA SER A 131 18.19 13.20 -28.27
C SER A 131 16.79 12.59 -28.45
N GLN A 132 16.52 11.92 -29.57
CA GLN A 132 15.22 11.27 -29.82
C GLN A 132 15.16 9.91 -29.11
N LEU A 133 13.98 9.56 -28.63
CA LEU A 133 13.73 8.26 -28.01
C LEU A 133 13.64 7.17 -29.08
N HIS A 134 14.37 6.09 -28.87
CA HIS A 134 14.23 4.88 -29.66
C HIS A 134 12.90 4.18 -29.35
N PRO A 135 12.25 3.45 -30.29
CA PRO A 135 10.99 2.75 -30.03
C PRO A 135 11.01 1.81 -28.81
N ILE A 136 12.16 1.19 -28.52
CA ILE A 136 12.35 0.36 -27.33
C ILE A 136 12.30 1.18 -26.03
N GLU A 137 12.76 2.43 -26.03
CA GLU A 137 12.64 3.35 -24.89
C GLU A 137 11.18 3.71 -24.67
N VAL A 138 10.46 4.05 -25.74
CA VAL A 138 9.03 4.42 -25.69
C VAL A 138 8.21 3.29 -25.06
N GLY A 139 8.38 2.05 -25.53
CA GLY A 139 7.68 0.89 -24.97
C GLY A 139 7.96 0.68 -23.48
N ARG A 140 9.23 0.80 -23.06
CA ARG A 140 9.60 0.69 -21.64
C ARG A 140 8.99 1.80 -20.78
N PHE A 141 8.91 3.04 -21.29
CA PHE A 141 8.27 4.14 -20.58
C PHE A 141 6.76 3.92 -20.42
N GLU A 142 6.09 3.42 -21.46
CA GLU A 142 4.66 3.09 -21.43
C GLU A 142 4.37 1.96 -20.43
N GLU A 143 5.17 0.89 -20.45
CA GLU A 143 5.07 -0.22 -19.49
C GLU A 143 5.29 0.25 -18.05
N ALA A 144 6.33 1.05 -17.80
CA ALA A 144 6.61 1.60 -16.48
C ALA A 144 5.50 2.54 -15.98
N MET A 145 4.91 3.36 -16.88
CA MET A 145 3.79 4.24 -16.55
C MET A 145 2.53 3.43 -16.20
N LEU A 146 2.24 2.37 -16.96
CA LEU A 146 1.12 1.47 -16.69
C LEU A 146 1.30 0.73 -15.36
N ALA A 147 2.50 0.19 -15.11
CA ALA A 147 2.81 -0.49 -13.85
C ALA A 147 2.64 0.44 -12.65
N LYS A 148 3.13 1.69 -12.76
CA LYS A 148 2.95 2.70 -11.71
C LYS A 148 1.47 3.03 -11.46
N LYS A 149 0.68 3.17 -12.53
CA LYS A 149 -0.76 3.44 -12.41
C LYS A 149 -1.49 2.27 -11.72
N LEU A 150 -1.22 1.04 -12.15
CA LEU A 150 -1.81 -0.16 -11.54
C LEU A 150 -1.40 -0.33 -10.07
N ALA A 151 -0.16 0.02 -9.72
CA ALA A 151 0.30 0.00 -8.34
C ALA A 151 -0.47 0.99 -7.46
N ILE A 152 -0.71 2.21 -7.95
CA ILE A 152 -1.52 3.22 -7.25
C ILE A 152 -2.97 2.75 -7.08
N GLU A 153 -3.59 2.21 -8.14
CA GLU A 153 -4.97 1.71 -8.07
C GLU A 153 -5.11 0.52 -7.10
N LYS A 154 -4.15 -0.41 -7.10
CA LYS A 154 -4.11 -1.53 -6.15
C LYS A 154 -3.97 -1.03 -4.72
N GLU A 155 -3.14 -0.02 -4.50
CA GLU A 155 -2.94 0.61 -3.19
C GLU A 155 -4.22 1.26 -2.66
N GLU A 156 -4.88 2.08 -3.47
CA GLU A 156 -6.14 2.73 -3.12
C GLU A 156 -7.24 1.72 -2.82
N ALA A 157 -7.36 0.66 -3.64
CA ALA A 157 -8.33 -0.40 -3.42
C ALA A 157 -8.08 -1.14 -2.09
N ARG A 158 -6.81 -1.42 -1.76
CA ARG A 158 -6.47 -2.04 -0.47
C ARG A 158 -6.78 -1.12 0.70
N ARG A 159 -6.46 0.17 0.60
CA ARG A 159 -6.79 1.16 1.63
C ARG A 159 -8.29 1.21 1.90
N LEU A 160 -9.11 1.26 0.84
CA LEU A 160 -10.56 1.24 0.94
C LEU A 160 -11.08 -0.04 1.60
N LYS A 161 -10.54 -1.20 1.21
CA LYS A 161 -10.88 -2.49 1.82
C LYS A 161 -10.54 -2.55 3.30
N ASN A 162 -9.35 -2.08 3.69
CA ASN A 162 -8.91 -2.06 5.08
C ASN A 162 -9.81 -1.18 5.95
N ILE A 163 -10.20 0.00 5.43
CA ILE A 163 -11.17 0.88 6.11
C ILE A 163 -12.52 0.19 6.27
N TYR A 164 -13.03 -0.44 5.21
CA TYR A 164 -14.30 -1.16 5.23
C TYR A 164 -14.29 -2.30 6.27
N ASP A 165 -13.27 -3.16 6.23
CA ASP A 165 -13.13 -4.30 7.14
C ASP A 165 -13.00 -3.86 8.60
N ARG A 166 -12.30 -2.75 8.84
CA ARG A 166 -12.17 -2.18 10.18
C ARG A 166 -13.50 -1.64 10.70
N LYS A 167 -14.18 -0.78 9.94
CA LYS A 167 -15.51 -0.25 10.31
C LYS A 167 -16.51 -1.39 10.55
N ARG A 168 -16.45 -2.45 9.73
CA ARG A 168 -17.31 -3.63 9.86
C ARG A 168 -17.05 -4.39 11.16
N LYS A 169 -15.77 -4.62 11.51
CA LYS A 169 -15.38 -5.28 12.76
C LYS A 169 -15.80 -4.47 13.99
N GLU A 170 -15.62 -3.16 13.94
CA GLU A 170 -16.07 -2.25 15.00
C GLU A 170 -17.58 -2.31 15.21
N CYS A 171 -18.36 -2.23 14.13
CA CYS A 171 -19.81 -2.38 14.20
C CYS A 171 -20.22 -3.73 14.79
N MET A 172 -19.57 -4.82 14.37
CA MET A 172 -19.82 -6.15 14.93
C MET A 172 -19.48 -6.23 16.42
N ASN A 173 -18.39 -5.60 16.85
CA ASN A 173 -18.02 -5.56 18.26
C ASN A 173 -19.08 -4.83 19.09
N ILE A 174 -19.58 -3.69 18.61
CA ILE A 174 -20.69 -2.96 19.23
C ILE A 174 -21.94 -3.84 19.30
N LEU A 175 -22.34 -4.47 18.18
CA LEU A 175 -23.56 -5.28 18.12
C LEU A 175 -23.53 -6.50 19.05
N ASN A 176 -22.36 -7.15 19.19
CA ASN A 176 -22.22 -8.33 20.03
C ASN A 176 -22.25 -8.01 21.53
N ASN A 177 -21.87 -6.79 21.91
CA ASN A 177 -21.77 -6.38 23.31
C ASN A 177 -22.91 -5.45 23.76
N LEU A 178 -23.58 -4.75 22.83
CA LEU A 178 -24.65 -3.80 23.11
C LEU A 178 -25.95 -4.20 22.40
N ALA A 179 -26.87 -4.74 23.19
CA ALA A 179 -28.24 -5.01 22.80
C ALA A 179 -29.12 -3.75 22.93
N LEU A 180 -28.88 -2.74 22.08
CA LEU A 180 -29.63 -1.48 22.05
C LEU A 180 -30.23 -1.21 20.66
N GLY A 181 -31.49 -0.79 20.63
CA GLY A 181 -32.16 -0.20 19.48
C GLY A 181 -31.94 1.31 19.41
N VAL A 182 -32.09 1.91 18.23
CA VAL A 182 -31.96 3.37 18.02
C VAL A 182 -33.16 3.86 17.23
N ILE A 183 -33.77 4.96 17.67
CA ILE A 183 -34.77 5.71 16.92
C ILE A 183 -34.21 7.11 16.67
N LEU A 184 -34.23 7.54 15.41
CA LEU A 184 -34.00 8.92 15.02
C LEU A 184 -35.34 9.65 15.01
N VAL A 185 -35.46 10.71 15.79
CA VAL A 185 -36.61 11.61 15.81
C VAL A 185 -36.22 12.87 15.06
N PHE A 186 -36.97 13.16 14.00
CA PHE A 186 -36.72 14.32 13.15
C PHE A 186 -37.15 15.63 13.86
N PRO A 187 -36.58 16.78 13.46
CA PRO A 187 -36.78 18.04 14.16
C PRO A 187 -38.26 18.44 14.30
N CYS A 188 -39.08 18.20 13.29
CA CYS A 188 -40.52 18.46 13.27
C CYS A 188 -41.29 17.77 14.42
N ALA A 189 -40.87 16.56 14.83
CA ALA A 189 -41.55 15.76 15.85
C ALA A 189 -40.98 15.90 17.26
N THR A 190 -39.91 16.69 17.45
CA THR A 190 -39.18 16.82 18.73
C THR A 190 -40.03 17.27 19.92
N ASN A 191 -41.16 17.95 19.71
CA ASN A 191 -42.05 18.39 20.79
C ASN A 191 -43.12 17.35 21.16
N LYS A 192 -43.42 16.39 20.28
CA LYS A 192 -44.53 15.43 20.44
C LYS A 192 -44.06 13.99 20.70
N TYR A 193 -42.80 13.68 20.38
CA TYR A 193 -42.30 12.31 20.48
C TYR A 193 -42.32 11.76 21.90
N THR A 194 -42.10 12.59 22.93
CA THR A 194 -41.94 12.13 24.31
C THR A 194 -43.19 11.45 24.86
N ASP A 195 -44.36 12.01 24.57
CA ASP A 195 -45.64 11.43 24.99
C ASP A 195 -45.91 10.13 24.24
N CYS A 196 -45.58 10.08 22.95
CA CYS A 196 -45.82 8.91 22.11
C CYS A 196 -44.86 7.75 22.43
N VAL A 197 -43.55 8.01 22.50
CA VAL A 197 -42.52 6.97 22.63
C VAL A 197 -42.71 6.14 23.92
N ASN A 198 -43.14 6.78 25.00
CA ASN A 198 -43.35 6.10 26.28
C ASN A 198 -44.46 5.05 26.23
N ASP A 199 -45.52 5.29 25.45
CA ASP A 199 -46.62 4.34 25.32
C ASP A 199 -46.20 3.11 24.49
N PHE A 200 -45.54 3.33 23.36
CA PHE A 200 -45.10 2.23 22.47
C PHE A 200 -43.97 1.40 23.07
N VAL A 201 -43.01 2.06 23.74
CA VAL A 201 -41.90 1.37 24.42
C VAL A 201 -42.43 0.47 25.55
N LYS A 202 -43.45 0.91 26.29
CA LYS A 202 -44.11 0.07 27.31
C LYS A 202 -44.86 -1.10 26.69
N GLU A 203 -45.61 -0.89 25.60
CA GLU A 203 -46.31 -1.99 24.90
C GLU A 203 -45.34 -3.08 24.43
N ALA A 204 -44.18 -2.68 23.91
CA ALA A 204 -43.13 -3.58 23.43
C ALA A 204 -42.22 -4.14 24.53
N SER A 205 -42.55 -3.97 25.82
CA SER A 205 -41.73 -4.43 26.95
C SER A 205 -40.29 -3.91 26.90
N CYS A 206 -40.10 -2.67 26.46
CA CYS A 206 -38.81 -2.01 26.34
C CYS A 206 -38.69 -0.84 27.34
N SER A 207 -37.51 -0.24 27.42
CA SER A 207 -37.24 0.97 28.21
C SER A 207 -36.31 1.90 27.44
N ILE A 208 -36.45 3.21 27.67
CA ILE A 208 -35.50 4.19 27.12
C ILE A 208 -34.20 4.06 27.92
N PHE A 209 -33.10 3.80 27.21
CA PHE A 209 -31.76 3.68 27.80
C PHE A 209 -31.06 5.03 27.88
N ALA A 210 -31.07 5.79 26.78
CA ALA A 210 -30.46 7.11 26.68
C ALA A 210 -31.16 7.96 25.63
N THR A 211 -30.99 9.28 25.71
CA THR A 211 -31.49 10.23 24.72
C THR A 211 -30.45 11.31 24.49
N GLU A 212 -30.13 11.57 23.23
CA GLU A 212 -29.12 12.55 22.82
C GLU A 212 -29.71 13.53 21.81
N ARG A 213 -29.32 14.80 21.90
CA ARG A 213 -29.68 15.84 20.91
C ARG A 213 -28.47 16.07 20.01
N ALA A 214 -28.64 15.86 18.72
CA ALA A 214 -27.54 15.94 17.75
C ALA A 214 -27.82 16.97 16.66
N GLU A 215 -26.77 17.73 16.31
CA GLU A 215 -26.69 18.46 15.05
C GLU A 215 -26.11 17.48 14.03
N ILE A 216 -26.91 17.08 13.04
CA ILE A 216 -26.51 16.11 12.04
C ILE A 216 -25.92 16.87 10.85
N THR A 217 -24.68 16.56 10.49
CA THR A 217 -23.96 17.13 9.34
C THR A 217 -23.94 16.15 8.18
N MET A 218 -23.58 16.62 6.98
CA MET A 218 -23.38 15.74 5.82
C MET A 218 -22.33 14.64 6.10
N GLU A 219 -21.23 14.99 6.78
CA GLU A 219 -20.20 14.01 7.17
C GLU A 219 -20.75 12.90 8.08
N LEU A 220 -21.65 13.26 9.01
CA LEU A 220 -22.31 12.28 9.88
C LEU A 220 -23.29 11.41 9.08
N LEU A 221 -24.02 11.97 8.12
CA LEU A 221 -24.92 11.21 7.25
C LEU A 221 -24.13 10.22 6.38
N ASP A 222 -23.03 10.65 5.78
CA ASP A 222 -22.15 9.80 4.98
C ASP A 222 -21.59 8.63 5.82
N GLU A 223 -21.20 8.91 7.06
CA GLU A 223 -20.78 7.87 8.00
C GLU A 223 -21.94 6.93 8.40
N MET A 224 -23.11 7.46 8.74
CA MET A 224 -24.31 6.67 9.10
C MET A 224 -24.69 5.70 7.99
N PHE A 225 -24.65 6.16 6.73
CA PHE A 225 -25.03 5.41 5.56
C PHE A 225 -23.84 4.79 4.81
N TYR A 226 -22.67 4.68 5.44
CA TYR A 226 -21.49 4.06 4.84
C TYR A 226 -21.74 2.61 4.35
N PHE A 227 -22.57 1.85 5.08
CA PHE A 227 -22.97 0.48 4.72
C PHE A 227 -24.32 0.41 4.00
N TYR A 228 -24.82 1.54 3.50
CA TYR A 228 -26.10 1.61 2.80
C TYR A 228 -25.90 1.26 1.32
N ASP A 229 -26.52 0.18 0.89
CA ASP A 229 -26.33 -0.42 -0.45
C ASP A 229 -27.55 -0.21 -1.36
N LYS A 230 -28.41 0.78 -1.07
CA LYS A 230 -29.55 1.09 -1.95
C LYS A 230 -29.24 2.30 -2.82
N GLU A 231 -29.71 2.26 -4.05
CA GLU A 231 -29.57 3.36 -5.03
C GLU A 231 -30.42 4.59 -4.66
N GLU A 232 -31.54 4.39 -3.97
CA GLU A 232 -32.42 5.47 -3.52
C GLU A 232 -31.91 6.11 -2.23
N PRO A 233 -31.93 7.45 -2.09
CA PRO A 233 -31.52 8.11 -0.86
C PRO A 233 -32.41 7.69 0.31
N ALA A 234 -31.82 7.58 1.49
CA ALA A 234 -32.56 7.17 2.69
C ALA A 234 -33.65 8.17 3.11
N PHE A 235 -33.50 9.43 2.72
CA PHE A 235 -34.38 10.55 3.03
C PHE A 235 -34.65 11.37 1.76
N ASP A 236 -35.84 11.94 1.65
CA ASP A 236 -36.14 12.91 0.60
C ASP A 236 -35.43 14.25 0.86
N GLU A 237 -35.41 15.12 -0.16
CA GLU A 237 -34.66 16.39 -0.12
C GLU A 237 -35.11 17.29 1.03
N ILE A 238 -36.41 17.31 1.33
CA ILE A 238 -37.00 18.20 2.34
C ILE A 238 -36.69 17.69 3.75
N THR A 239 -36.77 16.38 3.97
CA THR A 239 -36.35 15.77 5.23
C THR A 239 -34.86 15.98 5.46
N LEU A 240 -34.02 15.86 4.41
CA LEU A 240 -32.59 16.16 4.50
C LEU A 240 -32.32 17.61 4.90
N GLU A 241 -32.97 18.57 4.23
CA GLU A 241 -32.83 19.99 4.57
C GLU A 241 -33.22 20.27 6.02
N GLU A 242 -34.29 19.66 6.51
CA GLU A 242 -34.73 19.83 7.89
C GLU A 242 -33.70 19.28 8.90
N ILE A 243 -33.20 18.06 8.67
CA ILE A 243 -32.23 17.38 9.55
C ILE A 243 -30.89 18.14 9.61
N LEU A 244 -30.46 18.72 8.49
CA LEU A 244 -29.22 19.49 8.41
C LEU A 244 -29.34 20.88 9.04
N THR A 245 -30.56 21.45 9.08
CA THR A 245 -30.79 22.81 9.59
C THR A 245 -31.11 22.83 11.08
N LYS A 246 -31.80 21.81 11.60
CA LYS A 246 -32.31 21.78 12.98
C LYS A 246 -31.82 20.54 13.73
N LYS A 247 -31.78 20.65 15.06
CA LYS A 247 -31.36 19.54 15.93
C LYS A 247 -32.36 18.39 15.90
N SER A 248 -31.85 17.20 15.62
CA SER A 248 -32.59 15.94 15.74
C SER A 248 -32.39 15.33 17.13
N VAL A 249 -33.29 14.43 17.53
CA VAL A 249 -33.18 13.68 18.79
C VAL A 249 -32.96 12.21 18.48
N LEU A 250 -31.96 11.60 19.10
CA LEU A 250 -31.75 10.16 19.05
C LEU A 250 -32.17 9.52 20.37
N VAL A 251 -32.94 8.44 20.28
CA VAL A 251 -33.40 7.68 21.44
C VAL A 251 -32.86 6.27 21.36
N ALA A 252 -32.03 5.90 22.34
CA ALA A 252 -31.56 4.52 22.50
C ALA A 252 -32.54 3.73 23.37
N ILE A 253 -32.93 2.54 22.91
CA ILE A 253 -33.94 1.69 23.56
C ILE A 253 -33.32 0.36 23.94
N LYS A 254 -33.65 -0.13 25.14
CA LYS A 254 -33.21 -1.43 25.65
C LYS A 254 -34.42 -2.32 25.91
N GLY A 255 -34.38 -3.54 25.40
CA GLY A 255 -35.38 -4.57 25.69
C GLY A 255 -35.30 -5.05 27.15
N SER A 256 -36.44 -5.34 27.76
CA SER A 256 -36.49 -6.02 29.07
C SER A 256 -36.29 -7.54 28.91
N HIS A 257 -36.16 -8.27 30.02
CA HIS A 257 -35.98 -9.73 30.00
C HIS A 257 -37.08 -10.50 29.26
N SER A 258 -38.28 -9.92 29.11
CA SER A 258 -39.40 -10.55 28.40
C SER A 258 -39.51 -10.12 26.93
N ALA A 259 -38.71 -9.15 26.48
CA ALA A 259 -38.73 -8.70 25.10
C ALA A 259 -37.95 -9.68 24.21
N ASP A 260 -38.49 -9.99 23.04
CA ASP A 260 -37.75 -10.71 22.00
C ASP A 260 -36.72 -9.76 21.36
N THR A 261 -35.50 -9.79 21.88
CA THR A 261 -34.38 -8.99 21.37
C THR A 261 -33.51 -9.75 20.38
N SER A 262 -33.95 -10.93 19.90
CA SER A 262 -33.20 -11.70 18.92
C SER A 262 -33.04 -10.95 17.60
N ASN A 263 -34.01 -10.10 17.26
CA ASN A 263 -34.00 -9.25 16.08
C ASN A 263 -34.50 -7.83 16.44
N PHE A 264 -33.55 -6.95 16.77
CA PHE A 264 -33.86 -5.56 17.12
C PHE A 264 -34.43 -4.76 15.94
N GLU A 265 -34.09 -5.07 14.70
CA GLU A 265 -34.65 -4.43 13.51
C GLU A 265 -36.16 -4.69 13.43
N ALA A 266 -36.57 -5.94 13.61
CA ALA A 266 -37.99 -6.32 13.64
C ALA A 266 -38.73 -5.71 14.84
N LEU A 267 -38.11 -5.75 16.02
CA LEU A 267 -38.65 -5.11 17.23
C LEU A 267 -38.83 -3.60 17.03
N MET A 268 -37.89 -2.94 16.36
CA MET A 268 -37.97 -1.51 16.10
C MET A 268 -39.02 -1.18 15.05
N CYS A 269 -39.12 -1.98 13.99
CA CYS A 269 -40.22 -1.85 13.04
C CYS A 269 -41.58 -1.99 13.74
N HIS A 270 -41.72 -2.95 14.65
CA HIS A 270 -42.93 -3.13 15.45
C HIS A 270 -43.28 -1.90 16.28
N ILE A 271 -42.30 -1.33 16.99
CA ILE A 271 -42.48 -0.14 17.83
C ILE A 271 -42.85 1.09 16.99
N VAL A 272 -42.20 1.27 15.83
CA VAL A 272 -42.32 2.49 15.03
C VAL A 272 -43.48 2.43 14.05
N TYR A 273 -43.55 1.36 13.26
CA TYR A 273 -44.51 1.21 12.15
C TYR A 273 -45.69 0.29 12.49
N GLY A 274 -45.69 -0.38 13.65
CA GLY A 274 -46.75 -1.30 14.05
C GLY A 274 -46.47 -2.77 13.70
N LYS A 275 -47.39 -3.65 14.11
CA LYS A 275 -47.15 -5.12 14.09
C LYS A 275 -47.12 -5.70 12.69
N ASN A 276 -47.84 -5.09 11.74
CA ASN A 276 -48.01 -5.62 10.39
C ASN A 276 -47.19 -4.88 9.34
N SER A 277 -46.43 -3.85 9.72
CA SER A 277 -45.62 -3.06 8.79
C SER A 277 -44.13 -3.10 9.14
N GLN A 278 -43.30 -3.08 8.09
CA GLN A 278 -41.83 -3.00 8.20
C GLN A 278 -41.27 -1.63 7.78
N GLY A 279 -42.15 -0.67 7.49
CA GLY A 279 -41.79 0.68 7.05
C GLY A 279 -42.99 1.60 6.88
N PRO A 280 -42.76 2.84 6.39
CA PRO A 280 -43.83 3.75 6.02
C PRO A 280 -44.78 3.14 4.97
N PRO A 281 -46.09 3.45 5.01
CA PRO A 281 -46.76 4.42 5.88
C PRO A 281 -47.08 3.90 7.30
N GLY A 282 -46.85 2.62 7.59
CA GLY A 282 -47.14 2.00 8.90
C GLY A 282 -48.61 1.62 9.13
N ASP A 283 -48.86 0.97 10.27
CA ASP A 283 -50.18 0.63 10.77
C ASP A 283 -50.92 1.85 11.33
N ARG A 284 -52.25 1.78 11.39
CA ARG A 284 -53.06 2.86 11.94
C ARG A 284 -52.77 3.09 13.43
N TYR A 285 -52.60 4.35 13.82
CA TYR A 285 -52.22 4.82 15.15
C TYR A 285 -50.84 4.33 15.62
N CYS A 286 -49.96 3.90 14.70
CA CYS A 286 -48.58 3.58 15.04
C CYS A 286 -47.77 4.84 15.42
N PHE A 287 -46.56 4.65 15.94
CA PHE A 287 -45.71 5.75 16.38
C PHE A 287 -45.33 6.67 15.21
N TYR A 288 -45.04 6.08 14.05
CA TYR A 288 -44.75 6.81 12.82
C TYR A 288 -45.90 7.76 12.44
N GLU A 289 -47.12 7.26 12.28
CA GLU A 289 -48.29 8.08 11.92
C GLU A 289 -48.56 9.20 12.94
N LYS A 290 -48.41 8.92 14.24
CA LYS A 290 -48.63 9.92 15.31
C LYS A 290 -47.57 11.03 15.33
N THR A 291 -46.39 10.78 14.76
CA THR A 291 -45.28 11.75 14.76
C THR A 291 -45.09 12.43 13.42
N THR A 292 -45.70 11.93 12.34
CA THR A 292 -45.77 12.63 11.05
C THR A 292 -46.27 14.07 11.22
N CYS A 293 -45.57 15.00 10.59
CA CYS A 293 -45.86 16.42 10.67
C CYS A 293 -46.35 16.95 9.32
N GLU A 294 -47.36 17.81 9.36
CA GLU A 294 -47.80 18.57 8.19
C GLU A 294 -46.94 19.83 8.09
N VAL A 295 -46.25 20.00 6.98
CA VAL A 295 -45.45 21.19 6.67
C VAL A 295 -46.04 21.83 5.42
N GLU A 296 -46.43 23.08 5.54
CA GLU A 296 -46.91 23.88 4.41
C GLU A 296 -45.71 24.56 3.75
N ASP A 297 -45.55 24.35 2.46
CA ASP A 297 -44.54 25.04 1.65
C ASP A 297 -44.93 26.52 1.53
N GLU A 298 -44.07 27.42 2.00
CA GLU A 298 -44.33 28.86 2.00
C GLU A 298 -44.41 29.47 0.59
N GLU A 299 -43.79 28.84 -0.42
CA GLU A 299 -43.79 29.32 -1.81
C GLU A 299 -44.99 28.77 -2.60
N THR A 300 -45.34 27.50 -2.43
CA THR A 300 -46.39 26.84 -3.22
C THR A 300 -47.74 26.75 -2.49
N GLY A 301 -47.75 26.85 -1.17
CA GLY A 301 -48.94 26.64 -0.33
C GLY A 301 -49.39 25.17 -0.26
N GLU A 302 -48.58 24.23 -0.76
CA GLU A 302 -48.88 22.81 -0.68
C GLU A 302 -48.53 22.25 0.70
N VAL A 303 -49.47 21.50 1.29
CA VAL A 303 -49.25 20.80 2.55
C VAL A 303 -48.61 19.45 2.26
N GLN A 304 -47.38 19.28 2.72
CA GLN A 304 -46.61 18.06 2.62
C GLN A 304 -46.49 17.34 3.97
N LEU A 305 -46.44 16.02 3.93
CA LEU A 305 -46.31 15.19 5.12
C LEU A 305 -44.86 14.78 5.32
N LEU A 306 -44.20 15.36 6.31
CA LEU A 306 -42.86 14.95 6.69
C LEU A 306 -42.91 13.82 7.73
N PRO A 307 -42.06 12.78 7.58
CA PRO A 307 -41.91 11.78 8.62
C PRO A 307 -41.47 12.45 9.92
N GLY A 308 -41.93 11.93 11.06
CA GLY A 308 -41.49 12.43 12.38
C GLY A 308 -40.37 11.60 13.01
N VAL A 309 -40.27 10.33 12.60
CA VAL A 309 -39.32 9.37 13.16
C VAL A 309 -38.83 8.42 12.08
N TRP A 310 -37.65 7.86 12.31
CA TRP A 310 -37.02 6.87 11.46
C TRP A 310 -36.18 5.89 12.29
N ILE A 311 -35.98 4.69 11.76
CA ILE A 311 -35.16 3.65 12.39
C ILE A 311 -34.18 3.05 11.40
N PRO A 312 -32.98 2.63 11.87
CA PRO A 312 -32.04 1.91 11.04
C PRO A 312 -32.61 0.55 10.63
N HIS A 313 -32.65 0.29 9.32
CA HIS A 313 -33.11 -0.98 8.73
C HIS A 313 -32.00 -2.05 8.63
N SER A 314 -30.76 -1.70 9.00
CA SER A 314 -29.60 -2.59 8.99
C SER A 314 -28.88 -2.52 10.33
N ALA A 315 -28.41 -3.67 10.80
CA ALA A 315 -27.63 -3.79 12.03
C ALA A 315 -26.38 -2.91 11.99
N PHE A 316 -25.74 -2.79 10.83
CA PHE A 316 -24.55 -1.96 10.67
C PHE A 316 -24.87 -0.47 10.80
N ILE A 317 -25.96 0.00 10.22
CA ILE A 317 -26.38 1.40 10.36
C ILE A 317 -26.73 1.69 11.82
N ARG A 318 -27.42 0.77 12.50
CA ARG A 318 -27.70 0.87 13.94
C ARG A 318 -26.41 0.96 14.76
N ALA A 319 -25.44 0.09 14.50
CA ALA A 319 -24.16 0.08 15.20
C ALA A 319 -23.39 1.38 14.98
N THR A 320 -23.36 1.90 13.74
CA THR A 320 -22.74 3.18 13.42
C THR A 320 -23.43 4.33 14.14
N MET A 321 -24.76 4.37 14.20
CA MET A 321 -25.47 5.40 14.96
C MET A 321 -25.19 5.33 16.46
N LEU A 322 -25.10 4.12 17.04
CA LEU A 322 -24.67 3.95 18.43
C LEU A 322 -23.26 4.52 18.64
N ARG A 323 -22.32 4.21 17.74
CA ARG A 323 -20.94 4.74 17.78
C ARG A 323 -20.90 6.27 17.74
N LEU A 324 -21.57 6.86 16.74
CA LEU A 324 -21.50 8.30 16.47
C LEU A 324 -22.18 9.14 17.55
N PHE A 325 -23.36 8.73 18.03
CA PHE A 325 -24.19 9.57 18.90
C PHE A 325 -24.18 9.14 20.37
N PHE A 326 -23.76 7.91 20.66
CA PHE A 326 -23.76 7.34 22.00
C PHE A 326 -22.35 6.89 22.42
N HIS A 327 -21.31 7.64 22.01
CA HIS A 327 -19.88 7.35 22.22
C HIS A 327 -19.52 6.90 23.64
N LYS A 328 -20.10 7.53 24.67
CA LYS A 328 -19.86 7.20 26.09
C LYS A 328 -20.13 5.73 26.43
N PHE A 329 -20.95 5.04 25.64
CA PHE A 329 -21.30 3.64 25.84
C PHE A 329 -20.58 2.72 24.85
N THR A 330 -20.06 3.27 23.74
CA THR A 330 -19.41 2.49 22.68
C THR A 330 -17.89 2.55 22.71
N GLU A 331 -17.28 3.53 23.37
CA GLU A 331 -15.82 3.77 23.36
C GLU A 331 -14.98 2.51 23.68
N ASN A 332 -15.45 1.66 24.61
CA ASN A 332 -14.77 0.43 25.00
C ASN A 332 -14.84 -0.69 23.94
N PHE A 333 -15.69 -0.52 22.93
CA PHE A 333 -15.87 -1.46 21.82
C PHE A 333 -15.29 -0.93 20.51
N GLU A 334 -14.84 0.33 20.49
CA GLU A 334 -14.16 0.90 19.34
C GLU A 334 -12.80 0.21 19.16
N ILE A 335 -12.43 0.00 17.90
CA ILE A 335 -11.12 -0.53 17.58
C ILE A 335 -10.19 0.67 17.53
N PRO A 336 -9.29 0.85 18.52
CA PRO A 336 -8.41 2.01 18.56
C PRO A 336 -7.61 2.09 17.27
N ASP A 337 -7.40 3.31 16.78
CA ASP A 337 -6.49 3.54 15.66
C ASP A 337 -5.15 2.90 16.00
N PRO A 338 -4.50 2.19 15.05
CA PRO A 338 -3.13 1.78 15.26
C PRO A 338 -2.35 3.04 15.61
N GLY A 339 -1.70 3.04 16.78
CA GLY A 339 -0.94 4.19 17.24
C GLY A 339 0.12 4.57 16.21
N PRO A 340 0.54 5.85 16.15
CA PRO A 340 1.49 6.30 15.15
C PRO A 340 2.75 5.43 15.18
N THR A 341 3.20 5.00 13.99
CA THR A 341 4.43 4.23 13.84
C THR A 341 5.56 5.00 14.54
N PRO A 342 6.28 4.39 15.49
CA PRO A 342 7.30 5.11 16.22
C PRO A 342 8.44 5.49 15.26
N PRO A 343 9.13 6.63 15.47
CA PRO A 343 10.29 7.02 14.67
C PRO A 343 11.30 5.87 14.63
N HIS A 344 11.81 5.54 13.45
CA HIS A 344 12.63 4.35 13.22
C HIS A 344 13.68 4.58 12.14
N TYR A 345 14.63 3.65 12.05
CA TYR A 345 15.68 3.60 11.03
C TYR A 345 15.57 2.29 10.27
N ALA A 346 15.82 2.29 8.96
CA ALA A 346 16.11 1.07 8.23
C ALA A 346 17.61 0.78 8.33
N MET A 347 17.97 -0.46 8.65
CA MET A 347 19.35 -0.93 8.77
C MET A 347 19.53 -2.19 7.93
N VAL A 348 20.63 -2.28 7.20
CA VAL A 348 20.94 -3.40 6.32
C VAL A 348 22.25 -4.04 6.74
N PHE A 349 22.22 -5.36 6.92
CA PHE A 349 23.36 -6.16 7.34
C PHE A 349 23.75 -7.18 6.27
N ASP A 350 25.05 -7.37 6.12
CA ASP A 350 25.61 -8.36 5.21
C ASP A 350 25.50 -9.78 5.77
N THR A 351 25.62 -10.79 4.91
CA THR A 351 25.40 -12.21 5.21
C THR A 351 26.24 -12.71 6.40
N ASN A 352 27.45 -12.20 6.57
CA ASN A 352 28.33 -12.57 7.68
C ASN A 352 27.87 -12.03 9.05
N LYS A 353 27.07 -10.97 9.09
CA LYS A 353 26.59 -10.28 10.30
C LYS A 353 25.17 -10.65 10.72
N ILE A 354 24.48 -11.43 9.89
CA ILE A 354 23.08 -11.82 10.09
C ILE A 354 22.88 -12.52 11.44
N LYS A 355 23.75 -13.46 11.82
CA LYS A 355 23.62 -14.20 13.08
C LYS A 355 23.68 -13.29 14.31
N ASP A 356 24.62 -12.35 14.29
CA ASP A 356 24.82 -11.40 15.40
C ASP A 356 23.67 -10.39 15.46
N ALA A 357 23.21 -9.88 14.31
CA ALA A 357 22.08 -8.97 14.22
C ALA A 357 20.77 -9.61 14.74
N LEU A 358 20.52 -10.88 14.39
CA LEU A 358 19.38 -11.64 14.90
C LEU A 358 19.46 -11.90 16.41
N HIS A 359 20.68 -12.11 16.93
CA HIS A 359 20.90 -12.23 18.37
C HIS A 359 20.64 -10.91 19.10
N CYS A 360 20.98 -9.76 18.51
CA CYS A 360 20.62 -8.45 19.07
C CYS A 360 19.10 -8.23 19.04
N MET A 361 18.44 -8.61 17.95
CA MET A 361 16.98 -8.55 17.81
C MET A 361 16.25 -9.36 18.89
N SER A 362 16.69 -10.60 19.18
CA SER A 362 15.98 -11.49 20.10
C SER A 362 15.92 -10.96 21.53
N LYS A 363 16.84 -10.08 21.92
CA LYS A 363 16.83 -9.39 23.23
C LYS A 363 15.74 -8.33 23.31
N TRP A 364 15.28 -7.78 22.18
CA TRP A 364 14.39 -6.62 22.12
C TRP A 364 13.32 -6.73 21.01
N PRO A 365 12.51 -7.80 20.96
CA PRO A 365 11.60 -8.05 19.84
C PRO A 365 10.56 -6.94 19.63
N LYS A 366 10.10 -6.28 20.71
CA LYS A 366 9.11 -5.19 20.65
C LYS A 366 9.63 -3.89 20.00
N GLN A 367 10.92 -3.80 19.69
CA GLN A 367 11.53 -2.64 19.04
C GLN A 367 11.81 -2.85 17.56
N ILE A 368 11.67 -4.08 17.07
CA ILE A 368 11.74 -4.39 15.65
C ILE A 368 10.34 -4.26 15.07
N LEU A 369 10.17 -3.31 14.15
CA LEU A 369 8.90 -3.10 13.45
C LEU A 369 8.73 -4.13 12.34
N HIS A 370 9.77 -4.28 11.53
CA HIS A 370 9.85 -5.26 10.44
C HIS A 370 11.29 -5.76 10.28
N TYR A 371 11.45 -6.99 9.79
CA TYR A 371 12.75 -7.50 9.34
C TYR A 371 12.53 -8.54 8.25
N GLY A 372 13.43 -8.63 7.29
CA GLY A 372 13.37 -9.58 6.18
C GLY A 372 14.71 -9.69 5.45
N PHE A 373 14.82 -10.68 4.57
CA PHE A 373 16.01 -10.92 3.74
C PHE A 373 15.74 -10.42 2.35
N PHE A 374 16.63 -9.58 1.81
CA PHE A 374 16.46 -8.90 0.53
C PHE A 374 17.63 -9.17 -0.40
N THR A 375 17.41 -8.97 -1.69
CA THR A 375 18.42 -9.19 -2.73
C THR A 375 19.61 -8.23 -2.63
N ASN A 376 19.41 -6.99 -2.17
CA ASN A 376 20.47 -5.97 -2.05
C ASN A 376 20.14 -4.91 -0.97
N GLU A 377 21.07 -3.97 -0.77
CA GLU A 377 20.97 -2.88 0.23
C GLU A 377 20.23 -1.62 -0.24
N ASN A 378 19.84 -1.52 -1.51
CA ASN A 378 19.20 -0.33 -2.07
C ASN A 378 17.67 -0.42 -1.90
N PRO A 379 17.03 0.46 -1.10
CA PRO A 379 15.58 0.41 -0.87
C PRO A 379 14.75 0.43 -2.16
N ALA A 380 15.22 1.13 -3.20
CA ALA A 380 14.47 1.29 -4.44
C ALA A 380 14.54 0.07 -5.40
N GLU A 381 15.51 -0.83 -5.21
CA GLU A 381 15.79 -1.95 -6.12
C GLU A 381 15.76 -3.32 -5.41
N ALA A 382 15.64 -3.33 -4.09
CA ALA A 382 15.65 -4.53 -3.28
C ALA A 382 14.33 -5.31 -3.41
N GLU A 383 14.44 -6.61 -3.64
CA GLU A 383 13.29 -7.54 -3.65
C GLU A 383 13.34 -8.43 -2.41
N LEU A 384 12.18 -8.67 -1.80
CA LEU A 384 12.06 -9.54 -0.62
C LEU A 384 12.29 -11.00 -1.02
N VAL A 385 13.28 -11.63 -0.41
CA VAL A 385 13.64 -13.04 -0.59
C VAL A 385 12.95 -13.93 0.45
N ALA A 386 12.99 -13.55 1.73
CA ALA A 386 12.39 -14.34 2.81
C ALA A 386 12.06 -13.48 4.05
N LYS A 387 11.07 -13.91 4.84
CA LYS A 387 10.64 -13.22 6.08
C LYS A 387 11.25 -13.77 7.36
N SER A 388 11.91 -14.93 7.31
CA SER A 388 12.58 -15.52 8.47
C SER A 388 13.76 -16.39 8.07
N VAL A 389 14.66 -16.64 9.03
CA VAL A 389 15.79 -17.56 8.86
C VAL A 389 15.30 -18.97 8.55
N GLN A 390 14.24 -19.42 9.24
CA GLN A 390 13.71 -20.77 9.00
C GLN A 390 13.26 -20.96 7.55
N ARG A 391 12.71 -19.90 6.92
CA ARG A 391 12.34 -19.94 5.49
C ARG A 391 13.52 -19.89 4.56
N LEU A 392 14.53 -19.08 4.88
CA LEU A 392 15.76 -19.02 4.09
C LEU A 392 16.46 -20.40 4.02
N GLU A 393 16.26 -21.26 5.03
CA GLU A 393 16.81 -22.62 5.09
C GLU A 393 15.96 -23.69 4.35
N LEU A 394 14.76 -23.36 3.86
CA LEU A 394 13.91 -24.30 3.12
C LEU A 394 14.55 -24.68 1.76
N PRO A 395 14.36 -25.92 1.27
CA PRO A 395 15.02 -26.41 0.05
C PRO A 395 14.81 -25.53 -1.20
N ASP A 396 13.59 -25.02 -1.39
CA ASP A 396 13.21 -24.22 -2.56
C ASP A 396 13.88 -22.83 -2.57
N TYR A 397 14.12 -22.26 -1.38
CA TYR A 397 14.82 -20.98 -1.21
C TYR A 397 16.34 -21.17 -1.24
N ARG A 398 16.84 -22.28 -0.68
CA ARG A 398 18.25 -22.67 -0.71
C ARG A 398 18.77 -22.82 -2.14
N ALA A 399 17.93 -23.30 -3.06
CA ALA A 399 18.28 -23.44 -4.48
C ALA A 399 18.38 -22.10 -5.24
N LYS A 400 17.77 -21.03 -4.71
CA LYS A 400 17.77 -19.67 -5.29
C LYS A 400 18.80 -18.73 -4.65
N ARG A 401 19.55 -19.19 -3.64
CA ARG A 401 20.51 -18.33 -2.94
C ARG A 401 21.63 -17.86 -3.85
N THR A 402 21.87 -16.56 -3.85
CA THR A 402 23.05 -15.94 -4.45
C THR A 402 24.17 -15.74 -3.43
N TYR A 403 23.91 -15.93 -2.13
CA TYR A 403 24.81 -15.62 -1.01
C TYR A 403 25.14 -14.13 -0.88
N GLU A 404 24.38 -13.28 -1.56
CA GLU A 404 24.47 -11.83 -1.49
C GLU A 404 23.30 -11.23 -0.71
N GLU A 405 22.40 -12.07 -0.19
CA GLU A 405 21.20 -11.61 0.51
C GLU A 405 21.55 -10.83 1.77
N LYS A 406 20.89 -9.69 1.92
CA LYS A 406 21.06 -8.78 3.04
C LYS A 406 19.91 -8.92 4.02
N LEU A 407 20.20 -8.85 5.32
CA LEU A 407 19.18 -8.72 6.34
C LEU A 407 18.81 -7.24 6.48
N VAL A 408 17.57 -6.90 6.19
CA VAL A 408 17.03 -5.56 6.37
C VAL A 408 16.14 -5.54 7.62
N MET A 409 16.25 -4.48 8.42
CA MET A 409 15.51 -4.32 9.67
C MET A 409 15.00 -2.87 9.80
N ALA A 410 13.73 -2.70 10.14
CA ALA A 410 13.15 -1.43 10.57
C ALA A 410 13.16 -1.39 12.11
N VAL A 411 14.02 -0.55 12.69
CA VAL A 411 14.32 -0.52 14.12
C VAL A 411 13.80 0.76 14.76
N SER A 412 12.97 0.65 15.79
CA SER A 412 12.45 1.80 16.52
C SER A 412 13.55 2.56 17.27
N LYS A 413 13.48 3.90 17.23
CA LYS A 413 14.35 4.80 17.99
C LYS A 413 14.02 4.86 19.49
N LYS A 414 12.94 4.21 19.95
CA LYS A 414 12.42 4.33 21.33
C LYS A 414 13.45 3.99 22.41
N LYS A 415 14.32 2.99 22.21
CA LYS A 415 15.47 2.76 23.10
C LYS A 415 16.78 2.77 22.32
N SER A 416 17.74 3.52 22.85
CA SER A 416 19.05 3.67 22.22
C SER A 416 19.93 2.42 22.33
N GLU A 417 19.73 1.54 23.32
CA GLU A 417 20.60 0.37 23.55
C GLU A 417 20.63 -0.60 22.34
N LEU A 418 19.47 -1.03 21.84
CA LEU A 418 19.40 -1.88 20.64
C LEU A 418 20.03 -1.21 19.41
N LEU A 419 19.78 0.09 19.25
CA LEU A 419 20.32 0.85 18.13
C LEU A 419 21.85 0.90 18.19
N LEU A 420 22.42 1.09 19.39
CA LEU A 420 23.86 1.08 19.62
C LEU A 420 24.47 -0.30 19.33
N ASP A 421 23.86 -1.37 19.86
CA ASP A 421 24.29 -2.76 19.59
C ASP A 421 24.31 -3.07 18.09
N LEU A 422 23.28 -2.61 17.36
CA LEU A 422 23.18 -2.82 15.91
C LEU A 422 24.15 -1.95 15.11
N ILE A 423 24.48 -0.73 15.59
CA ILE A 423 25.51 0.12 14.97
C ILE A 423 26.90 -0.48 15.15
N GLU A 424 27.19 -1.09 16.30
CA GLU A 424 28.47 -1.77 16.55
C GLU A 424 28.73 -2.94 15.59
N LEU A 425 27.66 -3.54 15.05
CA LEU A 425 27.78 -4.56 14.00
C LEU A 425 28.15 -3.97 12.63
N GLU A 426 28.28 -2.64 12.51
CA GLU A 426 28.64 -1.92 11.28
C GLU A 426 27.72 -2.28 10.09
N PRO A 427 26.45 -1.82 10.08
CA PRO A 427 25.54 -2.07 8.98
C PRO A 427 26.11 -1.52 7.66
N VAL A 428 25.80 -2.20 6.55
CA VAL A 428 26.20 -1.78 5.20
C VAL A 428 25.43 -0.53 4.77
N TYR A 429 24.19 -0.42 5.24
CA TYR A 429 23.35 0.74 5.03
C TYR A 429 22.55 1.05 6.29
N MET A 430 22.36 2.35 6.55
CA MET A 430 21.51 2.85 7.61
C MET A 430 20.86 4.16 7.15
N SER A 431 19.55 4.29 7.36
CA SER A 431 18.84 5.54 7.07
C SER A 431 19.47 6.71 7.84
N MET A 432 19.65 7.86 7.18
CA MET A 432 20.31 9.02 7.80
C MET A 432 19.44 9.68 8.87
N THR A 433 18.13 9.67 8.67
CA THR A 433 17.15 10.27 9.58
C THR A 433 15.97 9.32 9.80
N THR A 434 15.12 9.65 10.77
CA THR A 434 13.88 8.89 10.99
C THR A 434 12.83 9.15 9.91
N GLU A 435 12.92 10.26 9.17
CA GLU A 435 12.06 10.53 8.01
C GLU A 435 12.48 9.68 6.81
N ASP A 436 13.79 9.54 6.59
CA ASP A 436 14.32 8.62 5.59
C ASP A 436 14.03 7.17 5.99
N GLY A 437 14.14 6.84 7.28
CA GLY A 437 13.78 5.53 7.81
C GLY A 437 12.33 5.11 7.54
N GLU A 438 11.39 6.05 7.58
CA GLU A 438 10.00 5.78 7.18
C GLU A 438 9.89 5.46 5.69
N LYS A 439 10.52 6.27 4.83
CA LYS A 439 10.51 6.04 3.38
C LYS A 439 11.19 4.71 3.01
N ASP A 440 12.34 4.43 3.62
CA ASP A 440 13.07 3.18 3.40
C ASP A 440 12.25 1.99 3.92
N ARG A 441 11.58 2.13 5.06
CA ARG A 441 10.65 1.11 5.56
C ARG A 441 9.53 0.88 4.56
N GLU A 442 8.90 1.92 4.01
CA GLU A 442 7.84 1.77 3.02
C GLU A 442 8.34 1.09 1.72
N MET A 443 9.59 1.35 1.32
CA MET A 443 10.19 0.72 0.14
C MET A 443 10.56 -0.75 0.37
N PHE A 444 11.24 -1.07 1.48
CA PHE A 444 11.62 -2.45 1.81
C PHE A 444 10.42 -3.28 2.29
N PHE A 445 9.57 -2.70 3.13
CA PHE A 445 8.44 -3.33 3.80
C PHE A 445 7.13 -2.61 3.40
N PRO A 446 6.71 -2.71 2.12
CA PRO A 446 5.42 -2.19 1.71
C PRO A 446 4.30 -2.83 2.55
N ASP A 447 3.12 -2.24 2.63
CA ASP A 447 2.05 -2.74 3.51
C ASP A 447 1.56 -4.18 3.15
N ASP A 448 1.85 -4.70 1.94
CA ASP A 448 1.62 -6.12 1.60
C ASP A 448 2.81 -7.01 1.99
N TYR A 449 3.79 -6.47 2.68
CA TYR A 449 4.91 -7.20 3.28
C TYR A 449 4.45 -8.34 4.17
N ALA A 450 3.27 -8.26 4.79
CA ALA A 450 2.68 -9.38 5.53
C ALA A 450 2.09 -10.45 4.59
N ASP A 451 1.44 -10.02 3.50
CA ASP A 451 0.60 -10.85 2.60
C ASP A 451 1.31 -11.31 1.31
N SER A 452 2.50 -10.81 1.01
CA SER A 452 3.27 -11.03 -0.24
C SER A 452 3.78 -12.46 -0.44
N LEU A 453 3.39 -13.39 0.43
CA LEU A 453 3.78 -14.79 0.42
C LEU A 453 2.48 -15.62 0.57
N PRO A 454 2.17 -16.57 -0.34
CA PRO A 454 0.91 -17.33 -0.35
C PRO A 454 0.55 -17.98 0.99
N ASP A 455 -0.75 -18.24 1.25
CA ASP A 455 -1.30 -18.69 2.55
C ASP A 455 -0.65 -19.95 3.18
N GLU A 456 0.08 -20.77 2.40
CA GLU A 456 0.92 -21.87 2.91
C GLU A 456 2.20 -21.38 3.64
N GLU A 457 2.44 -20.06 3.60
CA GLU A 457 3.60 -19.33 4.10
C GLU A 457 3.21 -18.29 5.19
N LEU A 458 2.21 -18.61 6.03
CA LEU A 458 1.90 -17.89 7.28
C LEU A 458 2.10 -18.86 8.47
N VAL A 459 3.30 -18.92 9.05
CA VAL A 459 3.51 -19.64 10.32
C VAL A 459 3.47 -18.63 11.45
N TYR A 460 2.49 -18.80 12.33
CA TYR A 460 2.32 -18.06 13.57
C TYR A 460 3.61 -18.12 14.39
N ILE A 461 4.03 -16.96 14.93
CA ILE A 461 4.95 -16.93 16.06
C ILE A 461 4.12 -17.46 17.24
N GLU A 462 4.33 -18.72 17.61
CA GLU A 462 3.81 -19.21 18.88
C GLU A 462 4.41 -18.35 20.00
N PRO A 463 3.60 -17.77 20.89
CA PRO A 463 4.13 -17.11 22.07
C PRO A 463 4.94 -18.13 22.87
N PRO A 464 6.06 -17.72 23.51
CA PRO A 464 6.82 -18.62 24.34
C PRO A 464 5.89 -19.22 25.40
N GLU A 465 5.93 -20.55 25.54
CA GLU A 465 5.24 -21.26 26.62
C GLU A 465 5.66 -20.59 27.93
N GLU A 466 4.70 -19.96 28.62
CA GLU A 466 4.91 -19.54 30.00
C GLU A 466 5.17 -20.83 30.80
N GLU A 467 6.41 -21.01 31.27
CA GLU A 467 6.73 -22.07 32.22
C GLU A 467 5.81 -21.88 33.42
N MET A 468 4.78 -22.73 33.51
CA MET A 468 3.96 -22.85 34.70
C MET A 468 4.90 -23.24 35.85
N PRO A 469 4.84 -22.56 37.01
CA PRO A 469 5.64 -22.97 38.15
C PRO A 469 5.25 -24.39 38.55
N GLU A 470 6.24 -25.27 38.63
CA GLU A 470 6.09 -26.64 39.13
C GLU A 470 5.41 -26.57 40.51
N GLU A 471 4.22 -27.17 40.62
CA GLU A 471 3.58 -27.41 41.90
C GLU A 471 4.47 -28.38 42.69
N GLU A 472 5.08 -27.90 43.78
CA GLU A 472 5.75 -28.75 44.75
C GLU A 472 4.72 -29.76 45.28
N GLU A 473 4.84 -31.02 44.85
CA GLU A 473 4.10 -32.14 45.42
C GLU A 473 4.46 -32.26 46.90
N GLU A 474 3.53 -31.88 47.79
CA GLU A 474 3.59 -32.26 49.19
C GLU A 474 3.56 -33.79 49.30
N GLU A 475 4.74 -34.39 49.47
CA GLU A 475 4.88 -35.79 49.87
C GLU A 475 4.13 -36.01 51.18
N GLY A 476 2.98 -36.66 51.08
CA GLY A 476 2.30 -37.29 52.20
C GLY A 476 3.21 -38.36 52.82
N MET A 477 3.84 -38.02 53.95
CA MET A 477 4.36 -39.01 54.88
C MET A 477 3.19 -39.77 55.51
N GLU A 478 2.83 -40.92 54.93
CA GLU A 478 2.31 -42.05 55.70
C GLU A 478 3.50 -42.87 56.22
N GLY A 479 3.61 -43.01 57.54
CA GLY A 479 4.61 -43.85 58.19
C GLY A 479 4.48 -43.90 59.71
N ASP A 480 3.74 -44.91 60.16
CA ASP A 480 3.62 -45.54 61.50
C ASP A 480 2.79 -44.87 62.63
#